data_AF-A0A959UV41-F1
#
_entry.id   AF-A0A959UV41-F1
#
_cell.length_a   1.000
_cell.length_b   1.000
_cell.length_c   1.000
_cell.angle_alpha   90.00
_cell.angle_beta   90.00
_cell.angle_gamma   90.00
#
_symmetry.space_group_name_H-M   'P 1'
#
loop_
_entity.id
_entity.type
_entity.pdbx_description
1 polymer ?
#
loop_
_entity_poly.entity_id
_entity_poly.type
_entity_poly.pdbx_seq_one_letter_code
_entity_poly.pdbx_strand_id
1 'polypeptide(L)' 'LDEATLKRPADGYMQSGGRAGKHSEHLGYILAEMQYLQRAYPGAEW' A
#
# COMPACT_ATOMS: atom_id res chain seq x y z
N LEU A 1 -8.74 -21.15 5.52
CA LEU A 1 -8.88 -20.92 6.99
C LEU A 1 -9.06 -22.25 7.70
N ASP A 2 -9.93 -23.12 7.19
CA ASP A 2 -10.19 -24.45 7.76
C ASP A 2 -8.95 -25.36 7.78
N GLU A 3 -8.14 -25.38 6.73
CA GLU A 3 -6.85 -26.10 6.71
C GLU A 3 -5.87 -25.56 7.76
N ALA A 4 -5.89 -24.26 8.00
CA ALA A 4 -5.09 -23.61 9.04
C ALA A 4 -5.76 -23.71 10.43
N THR A 5 -6.93 -24.34 10.56
CA THR A 5 -7.77 -24.42 11.78
C THR A 5 -8.13 -23.06 12.41
N LEU A 6 -8.11 -21.98 11.61
CA LEU A 6 -8.41 -20.62 12.05
C LEU A 6 -9.87 -20.25 11.82
N LYS A 7 -10.43 -19.43 12.71
CA LYS A 7 -11.78 -18.85 12.56
C LYS A 7 -11.70 -17.52 11.83
N ARG A 8 -12.58 -17.32 10.84
CA ARG A 8 -12.75 -16.04 10.17
C ARG A 8 -13.35 -15.01 11.13
N PRO A 9 -12.82 -13.77 11.20
CA PRO A 9 -13.49 -12.68 11.90
C PRO A 9 -14.88 -12.38 11.32
N ALA A 10 -15.77 -11.82 12.15
CA ALA A 10 -17.05 -11.32 11.68
C ALA A 10 -16.86 -10.18 10.67
N ASP A 11 -17.79 -10.07 9.72
CA ASP A 11 -17.78 -8.98 8.76
C ASP A 11 -17.99 -7.62 9.45
N GLY A 12 -17.28 -6.62 8.96
CA GLY A 12 -17.31 -5.26 9.48
C GLY A 12 -17.10 -4.23 8.37
N TYR A 13 -16.78 -3.01 8.76
CA TYR A 13 -16.46 -1.96 7.79
C TYR A 13 -15.25 -2.34 6.93
N MET A 14 -15.39 -2.18 5.61
CA MET A 14 -14.32 -2.42 4.65
C MET A 14 -13.78 -1.08 4.16
N GLN A 15 -12.49 -0.84 4.40
CA GLN A 15 -11.80 0.36 3.91
C GLN A 15 -11.86 0.44 2.38
N SER A 16 -12.07 1.64 1.85
CA SER A 16 -12.18 1.90 0.41
C SER A 16 -11.51 3.23 0.04
N GLY A 17 -11.49 3.57 -1.26
CA GLY A 17 -10.95 4.84 -1.75
C GLY A 17 -9.55 4.78 -2.38
N GLY A 18 -8.82 3.67 -2.22
CA GLY A 18 -7.48 3.52 -2.81
C GLY A 18 -7.46 3.70 -4.34
N ARG A 19 -8.47 3.20 -5.06
CA ARG A 19 -8.60 3.40 -6.51
C ARG A 19 -8.92 4.85 -6.92
N ALA A 20 -9.38 5.67 -5.98
CA ALA A 20 -9.64 7.09 -6.17
C ALA A 20 -8.51 7.97 -5.61
N GLY A 21 -7.33 7.40 -5.34
CA GLY A 21 -6.18 8.13 -4.78
C GLY A 21 -6.28 8.44 -3.29
N LYS A 22 -7.30 7.91 -2.58
CA LYS A 22 -7.45 8.08 -1.13
C LYS A 22 -6.80 6.91 -0.42
N HIS A 23 -5.52 7.05 -0.12
CA HIS A 23 -4.72 6.03 0.55
C HIS A 23 -4.61 6.30 2.05
N SER A 24 -4.19 5.29 2.82
CA SER A 24 -3.80 5.50 4.22
C SER A 24 -2.51 6.33 4.31
N GLU A 25 -2.15 6.76 5.52
CA GLU A 25 -0.89 7.47 5.79
C GLU A 25 0.36 6.71 5.33
N HIS A 26 0.27 5.38 5.21
CA HIS A 26 1.41 4.52 4.88
C HIS A 26 1.94 4.72 3.46
N LEU A 27 1.08 5.04 2.48
CA LEU A 27 1.52 5.12 1.10
C LEU A 27 2.55 6.23 0.89
N GLY A 28 2.43 7.35 1.60
CA GLY A 28 3.38 8.45 1.51
C GLY A 28 4.81 8.03 1.82
N TYR A 29 5.00 7.24 2.89
CA TYR A 29 6.30 6.70 3.29
C TYR A 29 6.87 5.73 2.25
N ILE A 30 6.03 4.81 1.76
CA ILE A 30 6.44 3.83 0.74
C ILE A 30 6.94 4.56 -0.52
N LEU A 31 6.19 5.56 -1.00
CA LEU A 31 6.56 6.31 -2.19
C LEU A 31 7.80 7.18 -1.98
N ALA A 32 7.98 7.74 -0.77
CA ALA A 32 9.17 8.52 -0.44
C ALA A 32 10.45 7.68 -0.59
N GLU A 33 10.46 6.48 -0.02
CA GLU A 33 11.59 5.55 -0.13
C GLU A 33 11.76 5.03 -1.56
N MET A 34 10.68 4.53 -2.17
CA MET A 34 10.72 3.90 -3.49
C MET A 34 11.14 4.88 -4.59
N GLN A 35 10.75 6.15 -4.49
CA GLN A 35 10.97 7.15 -5.54
C GLN A 35 12.17 8.05 -5.26
N TYR A 36 12.93 7.81 -4.18
CA TYR A 36 14.06 8.68 -3.81
C TYR A 36 15.05 8.86 -4.97
N LEU A 37 15.63 7.76 -5.47
CA LEU A 37 16.67 7.82 -6.51
C LEU A 37 16.16 8.47 -7.80
N GLN A 38 14.95 8.11 -8.24
CA GLN A 38 14.34 8.64 -9.46
C GLN A 38 13.97 10.12 -9.35
N ARG A 39 13.61 10.60 -8.15
CA ARG A 39 13.35 12.02 -7.90
C ARG A 39 14.63 12.84 -7.77
N ALA A 40 15.69 12.25 -7.20
CA ALA A 40 16.99 12.89 -7.05
C ALA A 40 17.75 12.98 -8.39
N TYR A 41 17.61 11.98 -9.26
CA TYR A 41 18.27 11.91 -10.57
C TYR A 41 17.28 11.61 -11.70
N PRO A 42 16.45 12.60 -12.10
CA PRO A 42 15.45 12.40 -13.14
C PRO A 42 16.08 12.11 -14.51
N GLY A 43 15.57 11.10 -15.21
CA GLY A 43 15.97 10.77 -16.59
C GLY A 43 17.29 10.01 -16.73
N ALA A 44 17.90 9.59 -15.63
CA ALA A 44 19.07 8.71 -15.66
C ALA A 44 18.69 7.28 -16.07
N GLU A 45 19.62 6.60 -16.76
CA GLU A 45 19.49 5.22 -17.20
C GLU A 45 20.23 4.29 -16.21
N TRP A 46 19.60 3.17 -15.87
CA TRP A 46 20.08 2.19 -14.89
C TRP A 46 19.81 0.77 -15.37
#